data_AF-A0A259SWG1-F1
#
_entry.id   AF-A0A259SWG1-F1
#
_cell.length_a   1.000
_cell.length_b   1.000
_cell.length_c   1.000
_cell.angle_alpha   90.00
_cell.angle_beta   90.00
_cell.angle_gamma   90.00
#
_symmetry.space_group_name_H-M   'P 1'
#
loop_
_entity.id
_entity.type
_entity.pdbx_description
1 polymer ?
#
loop_
_entity_poly.entity_id
_entity_poly.type
_entity_poly.pdbx_seq_one_letter_code
_entity_poly.pdbx_strand_id
1 'polypeptide(L)' 'CIPLITLVGVMIPTLLAGNLIVESVFNYPGLGLLFLNSLHREDYPVLLAYTLIGGALTVLGNLLADLVVARADRRIELSR' A
#
# COMPACT_ATOMS: atom_id res chain seq x y z
N CYS A 1 18.51 -9.20 10.87
CA CYS A 1 17.38 -8.23 10.82
C CYS A 1 16.48 -8.50 9.62
N ILE A 2 15.81 -9.64 9.60
CA ILE A 2 14.91 -10.08 8.51
C ILE A 2 13.48 -9.47 8.63
N PRO A 3 12.91 -9.17 9.83
CA PRO A 3 11.50 -8.75 9.92
C PRO A 3 11.24 -7.27 9.59
N LEU A 4 12.27 -6.41 9.56
CA LEU A 4 12.08 -4.97 9.32
C LEU A 4 11.69 -4.66 7.86
N ILE A 5 12.23 -5.42 6.91
CA ILE A 5 12.02 -5.19 5.47
C ILE A 5 10.60 -5.60 5.07
N THR A 6 10.12 -6.72 5.58
CA THR A 6 8.73 -7.18 5.40
C THR A 6 7.73 -6.21 6.03
N LEU A 7 8.08 -5.63 7.18
CA LEU A 7 7.23 -4.63 7.86
C LEU A 7 7.08 -3.35 7.02
N VAL A 8 8.14 -2.90 6.33
CA VAL A 8 8.08 -1.72 5.45
C VAL A 8 7.21 -1.99 4.22
N GLY A 9 7.23 -3.21 3.66
CA GLY A 9 6.35 -3.59 2.55
C GLY A 9 4.86 -3.47 2.87
N VAL A 10 4.48 -3.81 4.10
CA VAL A 10 3.10 -3.68 4.60
C VAL A 10 2.71 -2.23 4.91
N MET A 11 3.68 -1.34 5.19
CA MET A 11 3.39 0.07 5.46
C MET A 11 2.95 0.87 4.22
N ILE A 12 3.33 0.44 3.01
CA ILE A 12 2.97 1.12 1.75
C ILE A 12 1.46 1.22 1.53
N PRO A 13 0.67 0.13 1.59
CA PRO A 13 -0.79 0.22 1.48
C PRO A 13 -1.43 0.97 2.65
N THR A 14 -0.83 0.93 3.84
CA THR A 14 -1.34 1.69 5.00
C THR A 14 -1.13 3.19 4.84
N LEU A 15 -0.03 3.62 4.19
CA LEU A 15 0.19 5.02 3.84
C LEU A 15 -0.82 5.51 2.79
N LEU A 16 -1.18 4.66 1.82
CA LEU A 16 -2.24 4.96 0.86
C LEU A 16 -3.58 5.16 1.57
N ALA A 17 -3.91 4.30 2.55
CA ALA A 17 -5.09 4.44 3.38
C ALA A 17 -5.03 5.66 4.33
N GLY A 18 -3.83 6.09 4.75
CA GLY A 18 -3.64 7.30 5.53
C GLY A 18 -3.80 8.60 4.72
N ASN A 19 -3.47 8.54 3.42
CA ASN A 19 -3.61 9.68 2.50
C ASN A 19 -5.08 10.15 2.36
N LEU A 20 -6.04 9.21 2.46
CA LEU A 20 -7.48 9.52 2.53
C LEU A 20 -7.81 10.59 3.58
N ILE A 21 -7.22 10.48 4.77
CA ILE A 21 -7.50 11.40 5.89
C ILE A 21 -6.97 12.80 5.54
N VAL A 22 -5.78 12.87 4.95
CA VAL A 22 -5.18 14.13 4.51
C VAL A 22 -6.01 14.76 3.39
N GLU A 23 -6.46 13.97 2.41
CA GLU A 23 -7.32 14.45 1.31
C GLU A 23 -8.65 14.99 1.82
N SER A 24 -9.29 14.31 2.78
CA SER A 24 -10.53 14.79 3.40
C SER A 24 -10.36 16.07 4.22
N VAL A 25 -9.26 16.21 4.96
CA VAL A 25 -9.02 17.39 5.80
C VAL A 25 -8.64 18.61 4.95
N PHE A 26 -7.84 18.42 3.90
CA PHE A 26 -7.38 19.51 3.04
C PHE A 26 -8.27 19.74 1.79
N ASN A 27 -9.35 18.97 1.65
CA ASN A 27 -10.29 19.02 0.52
C ASN A 27 -9.60 18.94 -0.86
N TYR A 28 -8.55 18.12 -0.95
CA TYR A 28 -7.75 17.96 -2.16
C TYR A 28 -8.37 16.88 -3.06
N PRO A 29 -8.70 17.17 -4.34
CA PRO A 29 -9.38 16.22 -5.20
C PRO A 29 -8.45 15.09 -5.63
N GLY A 30 -8.49 13.97 -4.90
CA GLY A 30 -7.77 12.75 -5.26
C GLY A 30 -8.55 11.47 -4.98
N LEU A 31 -7.85 10.34 -5.04
CA LEU A 31 -8.45 9.00 -5.06
C LEU A 31 -9.19 8.67 -3.76
N GLY A 32 -8.72 9.20 -2.61
CA GLY A 32 -9.39 8.99 -1.33
C GLY A 32 -10.73 9.73 -1.24
N LEU A 33 -10.79 10.96 -1.73
CA LEU A 33 -12.02 11.75 -1.73
C LEU A 33 -13.06 11.19 -2.70
N LEU A 34 -12.63 10.60 -3.83
CA LEU A 34 -13.49 9.82 -4.72
C LEU A 34 -14.07 8.58 -4.01
N PHE A 35 -13.24 7.83 -3.28
CA PHE A 35 -13.70 6.67 -2.52
C PHE A 35 -14.77 7.05 -1.48
N LEU A 36 -14.56 8.14 -0.73
CA LEU A 36 -15.54 8.65 0.25
C LEU A 36 -16.83 9.17 -0.39
N ASN A 37 -16.75 9.82 -1.55
CA ASN A 37 -17.95 10.23 -2.27
C ASN A 37 -18.72 9.04 -2.83
N SER A 38 -18.03 8.03 -3.35
CA SER A 38 -18.64 6.80 -3.86
C SER A 38 -19.24 5.93 -2.76
N LEU A 39 -18.72 5.97 -1.53
CA LEU A 39 -19.37 5.39 -0.35
C LEU A 39 -20.74 6.05 -0.08
N HIS A 40 -20.83 7.37 -0.20
CA HIS A 40 -22.09 8.10 0.01
C HIS A 40 -23.08 7.94 -1.15
N ARG A 41 -22.59 7.66 -2.36
CA ARG A 41 -23.43 7.44 -3.55
C ARG A 41 -23.73 5.96 -3.84
N GLU A 42 -23.26 5.04 -2.98
CA GLU A 42 -23.38 3.59 -3.17
C GLU A 42 -22.81 3.10 -4.52
N ASP A 43 -21.78 3.78 -5.03
CA ASP A 43 -21.12 3.44 -6.29
C ASP A 43 -20.15 2.27 -6.07
N TYR A 44 -20.69 1.05 -6.03
CA TYR A 44 -19.94 -0.21 -5.91
C TYR A 44 -18.76 -0.36 -6.90
N PRO A 45 -18.83 0.07 -8.18
CA PRO A 45 -17.72 -0.07 -9.11
C PRO A 45 -16.46 0.68 -8.67
N VAL A 46 -16.62 1.88 -8.10
CA VAL A 46 -15.50 2.71 -7.65
C VAL A 46 -14.89 2.14 -6.38
N LEU A 47 -15.73 1.63 -5.48
CA LEU A 47 -15.31 0.95 -4.25
C LEU A 47 -14.43 -0.27 -4.56
N LEU A 48 -14.84 -1.06 -5.55
CA LEU A 48 -14.14 -2.25 -6.01
C LEU A 48 -12.81 -1.88 -6.70
N ALA A 49 -12.81 -0.84 -7.55
CA ALA A 49 -11.59 -0.33 -8.17
C ALA A 49 -10.57 0.14 -7.11
N TYR A 50 -11.01 0.89 -6.10
CA TYR A 50 -10.15 1.36 -5.02
C TYR A 50 -9.57 0.21 -4.21
N THR A 51 -10.39 -0.79 -3.87
CA THR A 51 -9.95 -1.98 -3.13
C THR A 51 -8.96 -2.81 -3.95
N LEU A 52 -9.19 -2.98 -5.26
CA LEU A 52 -8.26 -3.67 -6.15
C LEU A 52 -6.92 -2.95 -6.26
N ILE A 53 -6.91 -1.61 -6.34
CA ILE A 53 -5.67 -0.83 -6.35
C ILE A 53 -4.91 -1.00 -5.03
N GLY A 54 -5.61 -0.93 -3.88
CA GLY A 54 -5.00 -1.16 -2.57
C GLY A 54 -4.41 -2.57 -2.44
N GLY A 55 -5.13 -3.59 -2.91
CA GLY A 55 -4.66 -4.97 -2.96
C GLY A 55 -3.45 -5.15 -3.88
N ALA A 56 -3.48 -4.56 -5.08
CA ALA A 56 -2.37 -4.59 -6.03
C ALA A 56 -1.12 -3.91 -5.45
N LEU A 57 -1.27 -2.75 -4.80
CA LEU A 57 -0.17 -2.09 -4.10
C LEU A 57 0.39 -2.94 -2.95
N THR A 58 -0.47 -3.67 -2.24
CA THR A 58 -0.02 -4.58 -1.18
C THR A 58 0.82 -5.73 -1.76
N VAL A 59 0.36 -6.33 -2.86
CA VAL A 59 1.12 -7.38 -3.56
C VAL A 59 2.45 -6.84 -4.09
N LEU A 60 2.44 -5.65 -4.69
CA LEU A 60 3.65 -4.99 -5.18
C LEU A 60 4.61 -4.62 -4.04
N GLY A 61 4.09 -4.11 -2.92
CA GLY A 61 4.87 -3.77 -1.73
C GLY A 61 5.53 -5.01 -1.11
N ASN A 62 4.79 -6.11 -1.03
CA ASN A 62 5.33 -7.40 -0.59
C ASN A 62 6.36 -7.96 -1.57
N LEU A 63 6.11 -7.89 -2.88
CA LEU A 63 7.05 -8.34 -3.91
C LEU A 63 8.36 -7.53 -3.87
N LEU A 64 8.26 -6.21 -3.68
CA LEU A 64 9.43 -5.35 -3.48
C LEU A 64 10.18 -5.69 -2.20
N ALA A 65 9.47 -5.97 -1.10
CA ALA A 65 10.09 -6.41 0.14
C ALA A 65 10.84 -7.74 -0.04
N ASP A 66 10.23 -8.70 -0.73
CA ASP A 66 10.84 -10.00 -1.04
C ASP A 66 12.09 -9.84 -1.92
N LEU A 67 12.03 -8.99 -2.95
CA LEU A 67 13.17 -8.67 -3.80
C LEU A 67 14.33 -8.02 -3.01
N VAL A 68 14.01 -7.12 -2.10
CA VAL A 68 15.00 -6.47 -1.22
C VAL A 68 15.61 -7.48 -0.25
N VAL A 69 14.81 -8.40 0.30
CA VAL A 69 15.31 -9.51 1.13
C VAL A 69 16.20 -10.43 0.30
N ALA A 70 15.80 -10.87 -0.90
CA ALA A 70 16.62 -11.70 -1.78
C ALA A 70 17.94 -11.01 -2.18
N ARG A 71 17.90 -9.69 -2.42
CA ARG A 71 19.11 -8.90 -2.70
C ARG A 71 20.01 -8.77 -1.47
N ALA A 72 19.43 -8.68 -0.28
CA ALA A 72 20.13 -8.68 1.00
C ALA A 72 20.67 -10.08 1.37
N ASP A 73 20.01 -11.15 0.95
CA ASP A 73 20.42 -12.55 1.17
C ASP A 73 21.77 -12.86 0.51
N ARG A 74 22.11 -12.19 -0.60
CA ARG A 74 23.46 -12.21 -1.19
C ARG A 74 24.58 -11.74 -0.24
N ARG A 75 24.26 -11.05 0.86
CA ARG A 75 25.24 -10.71 1.93
C ARG A 75 25.29 -11.74 3.06
N ILE A 76 24.25 -12.58 3.23
CA ILE A 76 24.14 -13.52 4.35
C ILE A 76 24.89 -14.82 4.03
N GLU A 77 25.04 -15.20 2.75
CA GLU A 77 25.93 -16.30 2.32
C GLU A 77 27.43 -16.03 2.54
N LEU A 78 27.86 -14.81 2.88
CA LEU A 78 29.26 -14.51 3.22
C LEU A 78 29.59 -14.69 4.71
N SER A 79 28.62 -15.11 5.53
CA SER A 79 28.80 -15.31 6.98
C SER A 79 28.30 -16.69 7.47
N ARG A 80 28.30 -17.72 6.61
CA ARG A 80 28.38 -19.11 7.08
C ARG A 80 29.03 -20.02 6.05
#